data_AF-A0A4P9YV97-F1
#
_entry.id   AF-A0A4P9YV97-F1
#
_cell.length_a   1.000
_cell.length_b   1.000
_cell.length_c   1.000
_cell.angle_alpha   90.00
_cell.angle_beta   90.00
_cell.angle_gamma   90.00
#
_symmetry.space_group_name_H-M   'P 1'
#
loop_
_entity.id
_entity.type
_entity.pdbx_description
1 polymer ?
#
loop_
_entity_poly.entity_id
_entity_poly.type
_entity_poly.pdbx_seq_one_letter_code
_entity_poly.pdbx_strand_id
1 'polypeptide(L)'
;MSSLSIPSSLKFIAPFLAKGSEMQAHDAVIAYFCNVYAAQLAVEKGVADTESRTFLMALLERLEQEKAALAGHEALEDKAVSKAYVEQFALNIFKRADDEDRAAKATINTARSFQAAAVFMETCSTFDDLDDDIAQKIKYAKWRALEILKAIKHGQPVKPVSSETTPASMNDDDDGV
;
A
#
# COMPACT_ATOMS: atom_id res chain seq x y z
N MET A 1 -6.57 -16.60 -17.19
CA MET A 1 -5.49 -15.70 -17.62
C MET A 1 -4.23 -16.11 -16.89
N SER A 2 -3.10 -16.20 -17.59
CA SER A 2 -1.83 -16.65 -17.00
C SER A 2 -1.39 -15.68 -15.90
N SER A 3 -1.17 -16.18 -14.68
CA SER A 3 -0.50 -15.41 -13.65
C SER A 3 0.96 -15.22 -14.08
N LEU A 4 1.31 -14.01 -14.55
CA LEU A 4 2.70 -13.65 -14.78
C LEU A 4 3.43 -13.73 -13.43
N SER A 5 4.42 -14.61 -13.35
CA SER A 5 5.31 -14.67 -12.18
C SER A 5 6.08 -13.35 -12.11
N ILE A 6 6.08 -12.69 -10.95
CA ILE A 6 6.82 -11.44 -10.77
C ILE A 6 8.32 -11.76 -10.80
N PRO A 7 9.09 -11.16 -11.72
CA PRO A 7 10.54 -11.37 -11.79
C PRO A 7 11.24 -10.96 -10.50
N SER A 8 12.39 -11.58 -10.22
CA SER A 8 13.10 -11.38 -8.95
C SER A 8 13.54 -9.92 -8.74
N SER A 9 13.96 -9.23 -9.81
CA SER A 9 14.33 -7.82 -9.80
C SER A 9 13.13 -6.88 -9.57
N LEU A 10 11.90 -7.35 -9.79
CA LEU A 10 10.65 -6.60 -9.58
C LEU A 10 9.92 -6.97 -8.28
N LYS A 11 10.56 -7.69 -7.35
CA LYS A 11 9.90 -8.04 -6.07
C LYS A 11 9.44 -6.83 -5.25
N PHE A 12 10.06 -5.66 -5.44
CA PHE A 12 9.68 -4.43 -4.73
C PHE A 12 8.29 -3.91 -5.11
N ILE A 13 7.73 -4.29 -6.27
CA ILE A 13 6.36 -3.90 -6.66
C ILE A 13 5.30 -4.94 -6.26
N ALA A 14 5.72 -6.11 -5.76
CA ALA A 14 4.81 -7.20 -5.42
C ALA A 14 3.73 -6.83 -4.39
N PRO A 15 4.00 -6.02 -3.34
CA PRO A 15 2.97 -5.61 -2.39
C PRO A 15 1.81 -4.87 -3.04
N PHE A 16 2.09 -3.98 -4.00
CA PHE A 16 1.07 -3.20 -4.70
C PHE A 16 0.25 -4.08 -5.65
N LEU A 17 0.91 -4.96 -6.42
CA LEU A 17 0.22 -5.90 -7.31
C LEU A 17 -0.66 -6.90 -6.54
N ALA A 18 -0.21 -7.33 -5.36
CA ALA A 18 -0.99 -8.17 -4.46
C ALA A 18 -2.25 -7.43 -3.98
N LYS A 19 -2.12 -6.17 -3.52
CA LYS A 19 -3.27 -5.35 -3.13
C LYS A 19 -4.20 -5.05 -4.30
N GLY A 20 -3.66 -4.78 -5.49
CA GLY A 20 -4.44 -4.61 -6.70
C GLY A 20 -5.30 -5.85 -7.01
N SER A 21 -4.69 -7.03 -6.91
CA SER A 21 -5.38 -8.31 -7.13
C SER A 21 -6.46 -8.59 -6.07
N GLU A 22 -6.20 -8.27 -4.80
CA GLU A 22 -7.20 -8.36 -3.73
C GLU A 22 -8.38 -7.43 -3.98
N MET A 23 -8.11 -6.19 -4.42
CA MET A 23 -9.14 -5.18 -4.61
C MET A 23 -9.94 -5.35 -5.90
N GLN A 24 -9.47 -6.16 -6.87
CA GLN A 24 -10.12 -6.30 -8.18
C GLN A 24 -11.63 -6.56 -8.12
N ALA A 25 -12.08 -7.37 -7.16
CA ALA A 25 -13.49 -7.72 -6.97
C ALA A 25 -14.24 -6.81 -5.98
N HIS A 26 -13.52 -6.00 -5.18
CA HIS A 26 -14.08 -5.17 -4.13
C HIS A 26 -14.19 -3.70 -4.54
N ASP A 27 -13.14 -3.20 -5.20
CA ASP A 27 -13.05 -1.85 -5.72
C ASP A 27 -12.04 -1.84 -6.89
N ALA A 28 -12.58 -1.83 -8.11
CA ALA A 28 -11.77 -1.87 -9.32
C ALA A 28 -10.94 -0.59 -9.53
N VAL A 29 -11.33 0.55 -8.95
CA VAL A 29 -10.59 1.81 -9.03
C VAL A 29 -9.35 1.75 -8.14
N ILE A 30 -9.49 1.29 -6.89
CA ILE A 30 -8.34 1.06 -6.02
C ILE A 30 -7.40 0.01 -6.61
N ALA A 31 -7.96 -1.06 -7.19
CA ALA A 31 -7.18 -2.09 -7.87
C ALA A 31 -6.31 -1.51 -8.99
N TYR A 32 -6.93 -0.69 -9.84
CA TYR A 32 -6.26 0.01 -10.93
C TYR A 32 -5.13 0.90 -10.43
N PHE A 33 -5.35 1.76 -9.43
CA PHE A 33 -4.28 2.65 -8.94
C PHE A 33 -3.14 1.93 -8.22
N CYS A 34 -3.40 0.78 -7.59
CA CYS A 34 -2.32 -0.09 -7.08
C CYS A 34 -1.42 -0.58 -8.22
N ASN A 35 -2.02 -1.00 -9.34
CA ASN A 35 -1.29 -1.47 -10.51
C ASN A 35 -0.55 -0.32 -11.23
N VAL A 36 -1.15 0.89 -11.28
CA VAL A 36 -0.50 2.08 -11.85
C VAL A 36 0.74 2.43 -11.04
N TYR A 37 0.63 2.48 -9.72
CA TYR A 37 1.78 2.77 -8.87
C TYR A 37 2.89 1.73 -9.01
N ALA A 38 2.53 0.44 -9.07
CA ALA A 38 3.48 -0.64 -9.34
C ALA A 38 4.24 -0.42 -10.65
N ALA A 39 3.55 -0.05 -11.73
CA ALA A 39 4.18 0.22 -13.02
C ALA A 39 5.08 1.46 -12.98
N GLN A 40 4.63 2.55 -12.35
CA GLN A 40 5.43 3.77 -12.19
C GLN A 40 6.72 3.50 -11.42
N LEU A 41 6.63 2.79 -10.30
CA LEU A 41 7.80 2.46 -9.47
C LEU A 41 8.79 1.55 -10.22
N ALA A 42 8.30 0.61 -11.03
CA ALA A 42 9.14 -0.22 -11.88
C ALA A 42 9.88 0.59 -12.95
N VAL A 43 9.18 1.55 -13.59
CA VAL A 43 9.79 2.47 -14.57
C VAL A 43 10.83 3.36 -13.91
N GLU A 44 10.52 3.95 -12.76
CA GLU A 44 11.40 4.87 -12.01
C GLU A 44 12.70 4.19 -11.59
N LYS A 45 12.61 2.98 -11.02
CA LYS A 45 13.81 2.22 -10.58
C LYS A 45 14.60 1.61 -11.74
N GLY A 46 14.01 1.61 -12.94
CA GLY A 46 14.63 1.09 -14.15
C GLY A 46 14.57 -0.43 -14.24
N VAL A 47 14.36 -0.92 -15.45
CA VAL A 47 14.24 -2.35 -15.74
C VAL A 47 15.29 -2.78 -16.76
N ALA A 48 16.28 -3.55 -16.32
CA ALA A 48 17.44 -3.88 -17.13
C ALA A 48 17.26 -5.18 -17.93
N ASP A 49 16.73 -6.24 -17.31
CA ASP A 49 16.65 -7.57 -17.91
C ASP A 49 15.39 -7.77 -18.79
N THR A 50 15.49 -8.67 -19.77
CA THR A 50 14.44 -8.94 -20.76
C THR A 50 13.15 -9.46 -20.11
N GLU A 51 13.26 -10.28 -19.07
CA GLU A 51 12.11 -10.88 -18.37
C GLU A 51 11.27 -9.78 -17.71
N SER A 52 11.93 -8.87 -17.00
CA SER A 52 11.29 -7.76 -16.31
C SER A 52 10.72 -6.72 -17.26
N ARG A 53 11.38 -6.46 -18.41
CA ARG A 53 10.81 -5.61 -19.46
C ARG A 53 9.53 -6.22 -20.04
N THR A 54 9.55 -7.53 -20.29
CA THR A 54 8.38 -8.27 -20.79
C THR A 54 7.22 -8.22 -19.79
N PHE A 55 7.53 -8.41 -18.50
CA PHE A 55 6.56 -8.27 -17.42
C PHE A 55 5.96 -6.85 -17.38
N LEU A 56 6.80 -5.82 -17.43
CA LEU A 56 6.35 -4.42 -17.39
C LEU A 56 5.47 -4.07 -18.60
N MET A 57 5.82 -4.52 -19.80
CA MET A 57 4.99 -4.33 -21.00
C MET A 57 3.60 -4.97 -20.82
N ALA A 58 3.54 -6.21 -20.36
CA ALA A 58 2.26 -6.88 -20.10
C ALA A 58 1.45 -6.20 -18.97
N LEU A 59 2.12 -5.65 -17.96
CA LEU A 59 1.46 -4.85 -16.91
C LEU A 59 0.86 -3.56 -17.49
N LEU A 60 1.57 -2.87 -18.38
CA LEU A 60 1.07 -1.67 -19.05
C LEU A 60 -0.12 -1.97 -19.97
N GLU A 61 -0.06 -3.04 -20.77
CA GLU A 61 -1.19 -3.49 -21.60
C GLU A 61 -2.44 -3.81 -20.74
N ARG A 62 -2.24 -4.44 -19.58
CA ARG A 62 -3.31 -4.69 -18.62
C ARG A 62 -3.90 -3.38 -18.08
N LEU A 63 -3.06 -2.40 -17.74
CA LEU A 63 -3.51 -1.09 -17.25
C LEU A 63 -4.35 -0.34 -18.29
N GLU A 64 -4.03 -0.46 -19.58
CA GLU A 64 -4.86 0.10 -20.65
C GLU A 64 -6.26 -0.53 -20.69
N GLN A 65 -6.34 -1.86 -20.53
CA GLN A 65 -7.61 -2.59 -20.47
C GLN A 65 -8.42 -2.24 -19.21
N GLU A 66 -7.78 -2.17 -18.06
CA GLU A 66 -8.42 -1.78 -16.80
C GLU A 66 -8.98 -0.36 -16.89
N LYS A 67 -8.18 0.59 -17.41
CA LYS A 67 -8.63 1.97 -17.62
C LYS A 67 -9.82 2.05 -18.57
N ALA A 68 -9.81 1.29 -19.66
CA ALA A 68 -10.93 1.25 -20.60
C ALA A 68 -12.20 0.67 -19.96
N ALA A 69 -12.07 -0.36 -19.12
CA ALA A 69 -13.20 -0.96 -18.40
C ALA A 69 -13.78 -0.01 -17.34
N LEU A 70 -12.98 0.91 -16.80
CA LEU A 70 -13.38 1.94 -15.83
C LEU A 70 -13.83 3.25 -16.48
N ALA A 71 -13.92 3.31 -17.81
CA ALA A 71 -14.31 4.53 -18.51
C ALA A 71 -15.68 5.04 -18.04
N GLY A 72 -15.73 6.33 -17.67
CA GLY A 72 -16.94 6.98 -17.16
C GLY A 72 -17.23 6.77 -15.67
N HIS A 73 -16.36 6.08 -14.93
CA HIS A 73 -16.47 6.00 -13.47
C HIS A 73 -16.15 7.37 -12.83
N GLU A 74 -16.98 7.82 -11.89
CA GLU A 74 -16.88 9.15 -11.25
C GLU A 74 -15.50 9.38 -10.59
N ALA A 75 -14.97 8.35 -9.93
CA ALA A 75 -13.66 8.41 -9.29
C ALA A 75 -12.48 8.61 -10.28
N LEU A 76 -12.70 8.51 -11.60
CA LEU A 76 -11.71 8.75 -12.65
C LEU A 76 -11.99 10.03 -13.46
N GLU A 77 -12.94 10.87 -13.04
CA GLU A 77 -13.30 12.11 -13.75
C GLU A 77 -12.10 13.05 -13.94
N ASP A 78 -11.37 13.29 -12.86
CA ASP A 78 -10.11 14.02 -12.88
C ASP A 78 -9.13 13.52 -11.82
N LYS A 79 -7.92 14.08 -11.88
CA LYS A 79 -6.81 13.75 -10.99
C LYS A 79 -7.11 14.03 -9.52
N ALA A 80 -7.74 15.15 -9.20
CA ALA A 80 -8.04 15.55 -7.83
C ALA A 80 -9.11 14.63 -7.21
N VAL A 81 -10.13 14.28 -7.99
CA VAL A 81 -11.15 13.30 -7.60
C VAL A 81 -10.53 11.92 -7.37
N SER A 82 -9.68 11.47 -8.30
CA SER A 82 -8.97 10.18 -8.17
C SER A 82 -8.10 10.13 -6.92
N LYS A 83 -7.33 11.21 -6.66
CA LYS A 83 -6.48 11.34 -5.48
C LYS A 83 -7.30 11.24 -4.21
N ALA A 84 -8.36 12.05 -4.09
CA ALA A 84 -9.22 12.05 -2.92
C ALA A 84 -9.86 10.67 -2.66
N TYR A 85 -10.27 9.97 -3.72
CA TYR A 85 -10.84 8.63 -3.63
C TYR A 85 -9.86 7.62 -3.01
N VAL A 86 -8.63 7.56 -3.56
CA VAL A 86 -7.59 6.63 -3.09
C VAL A 86 -7.12 6.99 -1.67
N GLU A 87 -6.94 8.28 -1.39
CA GLU A 87 -6.48 8.77 -0.09
C GLU A 87 -7.50 8.46 1.02
N GLN A 88 -8.80 8.75 0.79
CA GLN A 88 -9.86 8.46 1.75
C GLN A 88 -9.97 6.95 2.01
N PHE A 89 -9.86 6.13 0.96
CA PHE A 89 -9.85 4.68 1.11
C PHE A 89 -8.72 4.21 2.03
N ALA A 90 -7.50 4.70 1.80
CA ALA A 90 -6.33 4.35 2.60
C ALA A 90 -6.45 4.84 4.07
N LEU A 91 -6.93 6.08 4.26
CA LEU A 91 -7.14 6.68 5.58
C LEU A 91 -8.21 5.96 6.40
N ASN A 92 -9.26 5.44 5.77
CA ASN A 92 -10.30 4.67 6.45
C ASN A 92 -9.75 3.34 7.02
N ILE A 93 -8.90 2.65 6.26
CA ILE A 93 -8.23 1.42 6.72
C ILE A 93 -7.28 1.75 7.89
N PHE A 94 -6.47 2.81 7.74
CA PHE A 94 -5.57 3.28 8.78
C PHE A 94 -6.33 3.59 10.07
N LYS A 95 -7.39 4.41 9.97
CA LYS A 95 -8.18 4.84 11.12
C LYS A 95 -8.78 3.65 11.86
N ARG A 96 -9.33 2.66 11.13
CA ARG A 96 -9.87 1.46 11.75
C ARG A 96 -8.80 0.69 12.54
N ALA A 97 -7.61 0.52 11.97
CA ALA A 97 -6.51 -0.16 12.65
C ALA A 97 -6.05 0.62 13.89
N ASP A 98 -5.97 1.95 13.79
CA ASP A 98 -5.58 2.83 14.89
C ASP A 98 -6.62 2.85 16.02
N ASP A 99 -7.91 2.88 15.70
CA ASP A 99 -8.99 2.79 16.67
C ASP A 99 -8.96 1.45 17.43
N GLU A 100 -8.74 0.32 16.72
CA GLU A 100 -8.59 -1.01 17.33
C GLU A 100 -7.37 -1.08 18.25
N ASP A 101 -6.24 -0.51 17.82
CA ASP A 101 -5.00 -0.49 18.59
C ASP A 101 -5.14 0.34 19.87
N ARG A 102 -5.64 1.58 19.75
CA ARG A 102 -5.88 2.47 20.91
C ARG A 102 -6.90 1.91 21.90
N ALA A 103 -7.85 1.12 21.42
CA ALA A 103 -8.81 0.42 22.27
C ALA A 103 -8.22 -0.81 22.98
N ALA A 104 -6.90 -1.06 22.87
CA ALA A 104 -6.21 -2.25 23.36
C ALA A 104 -6.80 -3.57 22.80
N LYS A 105 -7.29 -3.52 21.55
CA LYS A 105 -7.89 -4.66 20.83
C LYS A 105 -7.06 -5.09 19.62
N ALA A 106 -5.82 -4.63 19.53
CA ALA A 106 -4.95 -4.98 18.41
C ALA A 106 -4.75 -6.50 18.30
N THR A 107 -4.90 -6.99 17.08
CA THR A 107 -4.68 -8.39 16.69
C THR A 107 -3.73 -8.47 15.51
N ILE A 108 -3.44 -9.69 15.06
CA ILE A 108 -2.72 -9.89 13.78
C ILE A 108 -3.44 -9.23 12.59
N ASN A 109 -4.78 -9.11 12.64
CA ASN A 109 -5.55 -8.43 11.60
C ASN A 109 -5.39 -6.91 11.66
N THR A 110 -5.20 -6.34 12.86
CA THR A 110 -4.88 -4.93 13.04
C THR A 110 -3.51 -4.61 12.43
N ALA A 111 -2.50 -5.47 12.66
CA ALA A 111 -1.19 -5.33 12.00
C ALA A 111 -1.29 -5.43 10.46
N ARG A 112 -2.05 -6.40 9.95
CA ARG A 112 -2.31 -6.53 8.50
C ARG A 112 -3.03 -5.30 7.92
N SER A 113 -3.93 -4.70 8.69
CA SER A 113 -4.65 -3.49 8.29
C SER A 113 -3.71 -2.29 8.23
N PHE A 114 -2.80 -2.12 9.19
CA PHE A 114 -1.74 -1.11 9.11
C PHE A 114 -0.82 -1.34 7.90
N GLN A 115 -0.39 -2.58 7.64
CA GLN A 115 0.42 -2.89 6.45
C GLN A 115 -0.32 -2.53 5.17
N ALA A 116 -1.61 -2.90 5.06
CA ALA A 116 -2.42 -2.55 3.90
C ALA A 116 -2.59 -1.03 3.75
N ALA A 117 -2.88 -0.32 4.85
CA ALA A 117 -2.99 1.14 4.85
C ALA A 117 -1.71 1.82 4.35
N ALA A 118 -0.53 1.38 4.83
CA ALA A 118 0.75 1.89 4.35
C ALA A 118 0.92 1.70 2.83
N VAL A 119 0.60 0.51 2.32
CA VAL A 119 0.67 0.21 0.88
C VAL A 119 -0.28 1.12 0.08
N PHE A 120 -1.54 1.27 0.51
CA PHE A 120 -2.50 2.14 -0.18
C PHE A 120 -2.13 3.63 -0.08
N MET A 121 -1.59 4.08 1.04
CA MET A 121 -1.10 5.46 1.16
C MET A 121 0.09 5.73 0.22
N GLU A 122 1.00 4.76 0.05
CA GLU A 122 2.07 4.88 -0.94
C GLU A 122 1.55 5.04 -2.37
N THR A 123 0.43 4.40 -2.72
CA THR A 123 -0.19 4.59 -4.05
C THR A 123 -0.68 6.01 -4.31
N CYS A 124 -0.84 6.85 -3.28
CA CYS A 124 -1.20 8.25 -3.46
C CYS A 124 -0.09 9.05 -4.18
N SER A 125 1.15 8.55 -4.18
CA SER A 125 2.27 9.16 -4.92
C SER A 125 2.12 9.08 -6.44
N THR A 126 1.17 8.29 -6.95
CA THR A 126 0.81 8.26 -8.37
C THR A 126 0.26 9.60 -8.87
N PHE A 127 -0.33 10.40 -7.97
CA PHE A 127 -0.95 11.67 -8.32
C PHE A 127 0.05 12.82 -8.20
N ASP A 128 0.64 12.99 -7.02
CA ASP A 128 1.57 14.06 -6.68
C ASP A 128 2.55 13.55 -5.62
N ASP A 129 3.54 14.37 -5.24
CA ASP A 129 4.33 14.09 -4.04
C ASP A 129 3.42 13.89 -2.83
N LEU A 130 3.79 12.93 -1.98
CA LEU A 130 3.08 12.69 -0.72
C LEU A 130 3.25 13.92 0.18
N ASP A 131 2.14 14.37 0.77
CA ASP A 131 2.24 15.37 1.84
C ASP A 131 2.88 14.76 3.11
N ASP A 132 3.35 15.65 3.98
CA ASP A 132 4.05 15.26 5.20
C ASP A 132 3.19 14.41 6.15
N ASP A 133 1.86 14.63 6.17
CA ASP A 133 0.95 13.88 7.05
C ASP A 133 0.82 12.43 6.58
N ILE A 134 0.56 12.21 5.28
CA ILE A 134 0.51 10.87 4.69
C ILE A 134 1.86 10.17 4.83
N ALA A 135 2.97 10.86 4.58
CA ALA A 135 4.31 10.30 4.75
C ALA A 135 4.57 9.85 6.20
N GLN A 136 4.13 10.64 7.19
CA GLN A 136 4.22 10.26 8.61
C GLN A 136 3.31 9.08 8.96
N LYS A 137 2.08 9.03 8.43
CA LYS A 137 1.16 7.90 8.64
C LYS A 137 1.69 6.60 8.05
N ILE A 138 2.35 6.62 6.89
CA ILE A 138 3.00 5.44 6.32
C ILE A 138 4.08 4.91 7.27
N LYS A 139 4.96 5.78 7.78
CA LYS A 139 6.01 5.40 8.74
C LYS A 139 5.40 4.80 10.01
N TYR A 140 4.40 5.47 10.57
CA TYR A 140 3.67 5.00 11.74
C TYR A 140 3.05 3.62 11.50
N ALA A 141 2.33 3.43 10.40
CA ALA A 141 1.63 2.19 10.10
C ALA A 141 2.62 1.02 9.96
N LYS A 142 3.75 1.23 9.27
CA LYS A 142 4.81 0.21 9.15
C LYS A 142 5.41 -0.15 10.50
N TRP A 143 5.85 0.84 11.26
CA TRP A 143 6.41 0.64 12.60
C TRP A 143 5.42 -0.09 13.51
N ARG A 144 4.17 0.38 13.56
CA ARG A 144 3.17 -0.18 14.47
C ARG A 144 2.78 -1.61 14.11
N ALA A 145 2.66 -1.92 12.82
CA ALA A 145 2.44 -3.28 12.36
C ALA A 145 3.55 -4.23 12.83
N LEU A 146 4.82 -3.81 12.72
CA LEU A 146 5.96 -4.59 13.19
C LEU A 146 5.91 -4.83 14.69
N GLU A 147 5.62 -3.80 15.50
CA GLU A 147 5.51 -3.94 16.95
C GLU A 147 4.40 -4.90 17.38
N ILE A 148 3.21 -4.81 16.75
CA ILE A 148 2.10 -5.74 17.01
C ILE A 148 2.52 -7.17 16.67
N LEU A 149 3.16 -7.38 15.50
CA LEU A 149 3.60 -8.71 15.07
C LEU A 149 4.70 -9.29 15.96
N LYS A 150 5.66 -8.47 16.41
CA LYS A 150 6.71 -8.87 17.36
C LYS A 150 6.09 -9.34 18.68
N ALA A 151 5.20 -8.54 19.27
CA ALA A 151 4.53 -8.91 20.53
C ALA A 151 3.78 -10.24 20.40
N ILE A 152 2.98 -10.41 19.34
CA ILE A 152 2.25 -11.66 19.08
C ILE A 152 3.21 -12.84 18.91
N LYS A 153 4.27 -12.70 18.12
CA LYS A 153 5.27 -13.76 17.89
C LYS A 153 5.95 -14.21 19.18
N HIS A 154 6.18 -13.29 20.12
CA HIS A 154 6.77 -13.58 21.42
C HIS A 154 5.77 -13.98 22.51
N GLY A 155 4.48 -14.11 22.19
CA GLY A 155 3.43 -14.42 23.16
C GLY A 155 3.23 -13.31 24.21
N GLN A 156 3.65 -12.09 23.90
CA GLN A 156 3.52 -10.93 24.77
C GLN A 156 2.19 -10.19 24.49
N PRO A 157 1.60 -9.54 25.51
CA PRO A 157 0.43 -8.71 25.29
C PRO A 157 0.79 -7.51 24.39
N VAL A 158 -0.04 -7.26 23.38
CA VAL A 158 0.10 -6.05 22.55
C VAL A 158 -0.30 -4.85 23.41
N LYS A 159 0.69 -4.03 23.77
CA LYS A 159 0.43 -2.78 24.50
C LYS A 159 -0.09 -1.74 23.51
N PRO A 160 -1.24 -1.10 23.74
CA PRO A 160 -1.75 -0.05 22.85
C PRO A 160 -0.73 1.10 22.76
N VAL A 161 -0.69 1.77 21.60
CA VAL A 161 0.12 2.99 21.47
C VAL A 161 -0.36 4.05 22.48
N SER A 162 0.57 4.69 23.19
CA SER A 162 0.24 5.85 24.01
C SER A 162 0.01 7.07 23.12
N SER A 163 -0.80 8.03 23.57
CA SER A 163 -1.03 9.30 22.85
C SER A 163 0.23 10.13 22.65
N GLU A 164 1.33 9.81 23.35
CA GLU A 164 2.61 10.54 23.32
C GLU A 164 3.63 9.94 22.34
N THR A 165 3.35 8.78 21.71
CA THR A 165 4.32 8.16 20.79
C THR A 165 4.33 8.87 19.45
N THR A 166 5.39 9.65 19.18
CA THR A 166 5.55 10.39 17.91
C THR A 166 6.34 9.62 16.85
N PRO A 167 6.10 9.87 15.55
CA PRO A 167 6.89 9.30 14.45
C PRO A 167 8.40 9.51 14.52
N ALA A 168 8.86 10.56 15.21
CA ALA A 168 10.29 10.88 15.34
C ALA A 168 11.07 9.89 16.22
N SER A 169 10.41 9.17 17.14
CA SER A 169 11.05 8.12 17.95
C SER A 169 11.05 6.74 17.25
N MET A 170 10.67 6.68 15.97
CA MET A 170 10.46 5.43 15.20
C MET A 170 11.65 5.05 14.28
N ASN A 171 12.77 5.78 14.32
CA ASN A 171 13.88 5.61 13.38
C ASN A 171 15.04 4.70 13.84
N ASP A 172 15.03 4.16 15.05
CA ASP A 172 16.24 3.55 15.62
C ASP A 172 16.37 2.01 15.51
N ASP A 173 15.39 1.27 14.96
CA ASP A 173 15.42 -0.21 15.02
C ASP A 173 14.97 -0.94 13.72
N ASP A 174 15.44 -0.54 12.53
CA ASP A 174 15.30 -1.37 11.31
C ASP A 174 16.56 -1.34 10.41
N ASP A 175 17.72 -1.63 11.01
CA ASP A 175 18.87 -2.19 10.31
C ASP A 175 19.12 -3.63 10.81
N GLY A 176 18.48 -4.62 10.18
CA GLY A 176 18.76 -6.05 10.37
C GLY A 176 17.48 -6.89 10.43
N VAL A 177 17.22 -7.84 9.52
CA VAL A 177 18.07 -8.90 8.93
C VAL A 177 17.42 -9.38 7.62
#